data_AF-A0A0C9W4R1-F1
#
_entry.id   AF-A0A0C9W4R1-F1
#
_cell.length_a   1.000
_cell.length_b   1.000
_cell.length_c   1.000
_cell.angle_alpha   90.00
_cell.angle_beta   90.00
_cell.angle_gamma   90.00
#
_symmetry.space_group_name_H-M   'P 1'
#
loop_
_entity.id
_entity.type
_entity.pdbx_description
1 polymer ?
#
loop_
_entity_poly.entity_id
_entity_poly.type
_entity_poly.pdbx_seq_one_letter_code
_entity_poly.pdbx_strand_id
1 'polypeptide(L)'
;MLLFSSYFISLLFQISVRETSAVLVNVTVDDAGVDPSTGQSIVYTPGGPWHEGNTCSFCTDKPDPASMHNETWHDATYVPDDGQGDPTGSSNLTFSFNGTAIYAFCAIQRFTNMTFFIDDEPVNQFSQQSDIFLYNIPVFVNTSLSPGKHVFTLVNGATDGSGNKPSTVLFDYLIYLHDEVDEQSSPLPLPSPSGSDSQPRPGLGSGAIGGIAAAAIVITLSCVTGAFCWYRRQRSGSCEGIPLVQPFDASTGIFFGSSVQQLPSALAKSTENMPNNAVPSPSIQGVQLVPGQVATDAGPLLIQNPYNAADILPPDYTV
;
A
#
# COMPACT_ATOMS: atom_id res chain seq x y z
N MET A 1 27.73 52.48 -14.56
CA MET A 1 26.47 51.90 -14.02
C MET A 1 25.75 50.96 -14.99
N LEU A 2 25.72 51.22 -16.31
CA LEU A 2 25.02 50.34 -17.27
C LEU A 2 25.69 48.96 -17.46
N LEU A 3 27.01 48.84 -17.28
CA LEU A 3 27.73 47.57 -17.42
C LEU A 3 27.44 46.58 -16.28
N PHE A 4 27.22 47.06 -15.04
CA PHE A 4 26.84 46.19 -13.92
C PHE A 4 25.42 45.60 -14.07
N SER A 5 24.54 46.28 -14.81
CA SER A 5 23.17 45.84 -15.08
C SER A 5 23.10 44.65 -16.05
N SER A 6 23.98 44.58 -17.05
CA SER A 6 23.95 43.48 -18.02
C SER A 6 24.48 42.16 -17.45
N TYR A 7 25.40 42.21 -16.48
CA TYR A 7 25.85 41.01 -15.75
C TYR A 7 24.75 40.41 -14.89
N PHE A 8 23.91 41.23 -14.25
CA PHE A 8 22.75 40.74 -13.48
C PHE A 8 21.69 40.08 -14.37
N ILE A 9 21.43 40.63 -15.58
CA ILE A 9 20.49 40.03 -16.54
C ILE A 9 21.04 38.71 -17.10
N SER A 10 22.35 38.62 -17.35
CA SER A 10 23.00 37.38 -17.78
C SER A 10 23.07 36.31 -16.67
N LEU A 11 23.21 36.72 -15.41
CA LEU A 11 23.19 35.82 -14.26
C LEU A 11 21.78 35.28 -13.98
N LEU A 12 20.74 36.08 -14.22
CA LEU A 12 19.34 35.66 -14.13
C LEU A 12 18.91 34.72 -15.28
N PHE A 13 19.54 34.82 -16.46
CA PHE A 13 19.31 33.90 -17.59
C PHE A 13 20.05 32.55 -17.45
N GLN A 14 21.01 32.46 -16.52
CA GLN A 14 21.69 31.21 -16.15
C GLN A 14 21.05 30.47 -14.97
N ILE A 15 19.88 30.92 -14.50
CA ILE A 15 18.95 30.01 -13.81
C ILE A 15 18.39 29.08 -14.89
N SER A 16 19.24 28.18 -15.40
CA SER A 16 18.83 27.03 -16.18
C SER A 16 17.80 26.31 -15.34
N VAL A 17 16.56 26.31 -15.83
CA VAL A 17 15.54 25.37 -15.38
C VAL A 17 16.15 24.00 -15.62
N ARG A 18 16.72 23.40 -14.57
CA ARG A 18 17.10 22.00 -14.61
C ARG A 18 15.78 21.26 -14.71
N GLU A 19 15.46 20.80 -15.91
CA GLU A 19 14.32 19.91 -16.11
C GLU A 19 14.69 18.61 -15.37
N THR A 20 14.19 18.47 -14.14
CA THR A 20 14.28 17.22 -13.38
C THR A 20 13.28 16.26 -14.02
N SER A 21 13.79 15.29 -14.78
CA SER A 21 12.99 14.18 -15.25
C SER A 21 12.85 13.18 -14.10
N ALA A 22 11.63 12.99 -13.61
CA ALA A 22 11.30 11.91 -12.69
C ALA A 22 10.57 10.84 -13.50
N VAL A 23 11.06 9.61 -13.45
CA VAL A 23 10.40 8.45 -14.06
C VAL A 23 9.65 7.71 -12.96
N LEU A 24 8.35 7.52 -13.14
CA LEU A 24 7.54 6.72 -12.23
C LEU A 24 7.76 5.24 -12.52
N VAL A 25 8.29 4.51 -11.56
CA VAL A 25 8.65 3.08 -11.66
C VAL A 25 7.70 2.25 -10.81
N ASN A 26 7.24 1.12 -11.37
CA ASN A 26 6.46 0.12 -10.65
C ASN A 26 7.39 -0.96 -10.12
N VAL A 27 7.33 -1.22 -8.82
CA VAL A 27 8.07 -2.32 -8.17
C VAL A 27 7.07 -3.34 -7.67
N THR A 28 7.21 -4.59 -8.11
CA THR A 28 6.38 -5.71 -7.66
C THR A 28 7.15 -6.49 -6.61
N VAL A 29 6.50 -6.77 -5.48
CA VAL A 29 7.05 -7.55 -4.37
C VAL A 29 6.15 -8.75 -4.14
N ASP A 30 6.72 -9.91 -4.42
CA ASP A 30 6.14 -11.22 -4.21
C ASP A 30 5.99 -11.55 -2.72
N ASP A 31 4.98 -12.34 -2.34
CA ASP A 31 4.74 -12.73 -0.95
C ASP A 31 5.92 -13.49 -0.32
N ALA A 32 6.58 -14.38 -1.08
CA ALA A 32 7.69 -15.19 -0.62
C ALA A 32 9.06 -14.59 -1.02
N GLY A 33 9.04 -13.48 -1.76
CA GLY A 33 10.23 -12.83 -2.29
C GLY A 33 10.80 -11.69 -1.45
N VAL A 34 11.69 -10.95 -2.09
CA VAL A 34 12.24 -9.69 -1.60
C VAL A 34 11.97 -8.59 -2.61
N ASP A 35 11.83 -7.37 -2.13
CA ASP A 35 11.83 -6.17 -2.95
C ASP A 35 13.10 -6.14 -3.82
N PRO A 36 12.99 -6.15 -5.16
CA PRO A 36 14.15 -6.19 -6.04
C PRO A 36 15.00 -4.91 -5.98
N SER A 37 14.43 -3.79 -5.50
CA SER A 37 15.11 -2.51 -5.38
C SER A 37 15.84 -2.35 -4.04
N THR A 38 15.32 -2.93 -2.96
CA THR A 38 15.86 -2.72 -1.59
C THR A 38 16.37 -3.99 -0.91
N GLY A 39 15.96 -5.17 -1.37
CA GLY A 39 16.21 -6.47 -0.73
C GLY A 39 15.34 -6.74 0.50
N GLN A 40 14.34 -5.90 0.78
CA GLN A 40 13.44 -6.07 1.93
C GLN A 40 12.33 -7.08 1.63
N SER A 41 12.06 -8.03 2.54
CA SER A 41 10.90 -8.93 2.43
C SER A 41 9.68 -8.39 3.18
N ILE A 42 8.52 -8.99 2.90
CA ILE A 42 7.32 -8.81 3.71
C ILE A 42 7.52 -9.47 5.08
N VAL A 43 6.99 -8.85 6.13
CA VAL A 43 7.07 -9.32 7.51
C VAL A 43 5.72 -9.82 7.97
N TYR A 44 5.63 -11.12 8.24
CA TYR A 44 4.42 -11.80 8.71
C TYR A 44 4.44 -11.97 10.23
N THR A 45 3.43 -11.45 10.92
CA THR A 45 3.36 -11.49 12.40
C THR A 45 1.97 -11.81 12.92
N PRO A 46 1.85 -12.58 14.01
CA PRO A 46 2.89 -13.48 14.53
C PRO A 46 3.21 -14.55 13.48
N GLY A 47 4.42 -15.11 13.46
CA GLY A 47 4.79 -16.08 12.41
C GLY A 47 3.98 -17.38 12.42
N GLY A 48 3.38 -17.75 13.56
CA GLY A 48 2.68 -19.04 13.71
C GLY A 48 1.44 -19.21 12.80
N PRO A 49 0.51 -18.25 12.74
CA PRO A 49 -0.67 -18.31 11.86
C PRO A 49 -0.40 -18.14 10.37
N TRP A 50 0.79 -17.69 9.97
CA TRP A 50 1.14 -17.50 8.56
C TRP A 50 1.89 -18.71 8.02
N HIS A 51 1.48 -19.16 6.83
CA HIS A 51 2.05 -20.33 6.18
C HIS A 51 2.33 -20.04 4.70
N GLU A 52 3.48 -20.47 4.21
CA GLU A 52 3.79 -20.48 2.78
C GLU A 52 2.90 -21.54 2.11
N GLY A 53 1.90 -21.08 1.37
CA GLY A 53 0.76 -21.91 0.98
C GLY A 53 1.09 -22.96 -0.08
N ASN A 54 2.03 -22.66 -0.98
CA ASN A 54 2.57 -23.57 -2.00
C ASN A 54 3.18 -24.86 -1.40
N THR A 55 3.75 -24.78 -0.19
CA THR A 55 4.37 -25.90 0.53
C THR A 55 3.52 -26.40 1.70
N CYS A 56 2.43 -25.72 2.01
CA CYS A 56 1.57 -26.04 3.13
C CYS A 56 0.65 -27.24 2.84
N SER A 57 1.06 -28.43 3.29
CA SER A 57 0.28 -29.65 3.08
C SER A 57 -1.07 -29.66 3.81
N PHE A 58 -1.15 -28.98 4.96
CA PHE A 58 -2.32 -28.95 5.84
C PHE A 58 -3.23 -27.73 5.63
N CYS A 59 -2.81 -26.75 4.82
CA CYS A 59 -3.65 -25.60 4.49
C CYS A 59 -4.89 -26.08 3.74
N THR A 60 -6.03 -25.49 4.10
CA THR A 60 -7.33 -25.91 3.56
C THR A 60 -7.52 -25.35 2.15
N ASP A 61 -7.13 -24.10 1.95
CA ASP A 61 -7.30 -23.41 0.68
C ASP A 61 -6.01 -23.54 -0.14
N LYS A 62 -6.15 -24.14 -1.32
CA LYS A 62 -5.04 -24.43 -2.25
C LYS A 62 -5.37 -23.84 -3.62
N PRO A 63 -5.08 -22.54 -3.86
CA PRO A 63 -5.20 -21.95 -5.19
C PRO A 63 -4.33 -22.72 -6.19
N ASP A 64 -4.68 -22.65 -7.48
CA ASP A 64 -3.80 -23.10 -8.56
C ASP A 64 -2.53 -22.24 -8.57
N PRO A 65 -1.33 -22.79 -8.32
CA PRO A 65 -0.10 -22.01 -8.29
C PRO A 65 0.14 -21.25 -9.60
N ALA A 66 -0.26 -21.79 -10.75
CA ALA A 66 -0.10 -21.11 -12.05
C ALA A 66 -0.93 -19.81 -12.18
N SER A 67 -1.87 -19.58 -11.26
CA SER A 67 -2.69 -18.37 -11.19
C SER A 67 -2.22 -17.38 -10.12
N MET A 68 -1.19 -17.72 -9.35
CA MET A 68 -0.56 -16.87 -8.33
C MET A 68 0.75 -16.29 -8.88
N HIS A 69 1.16 -15.13 -8.38
CA HIS A 69 2.43 -14.52 -8.74
C HIS A 69 3.59 -15.41 -8.28
N ASN A 70 4.54 -15.67 -9.19
CA ASN A 70 5.64 -16.62 -9.03
C ASN A 70 5.27 -17.99 -8.41
N GLU A 71 4.01 -18.42 -8.57
CA GLU A 71 3.51 -19.68 -8.03
C GLU A 71 3.57 -19.77 -6.47
N THR A 72 3.57 -18.63 -5.78
CA THR A 72 3.65 -18.52 -4.31
C THR A 72 2.46 -17.76 -3.74
N TRP A 73 2.17 -17.99 -2.46
CA TRP A 73 1.21 -17.22 -1.67
C TRP A 73 1.41 -17.48 -0.18
N HIS A 74 1.00 -16.54 0.66
CA HIS A 74 0.97 -16.70 2.11
C HIS A 74 -0.48 -16.79 2.61
N ASP A 75 -0.78 -17.89 3.28
CA ASP A 75 -2.06 -18.19 3.92
C ASP A 75 -2.02 -17.77 5.39
N ALA A 76 -3.06 -17.07 5.84
CA ALA A 76 -3.38 -16.99 7.25
C ALA A 76 -4.89 -17.05 7.47
N THR A 77 -5.31 -17.79 8.51
CA THR A 77 -6.70 -17.87 8.94
C THR A 77 -6.87 -17.25 10.33
N TYR A 78 -7.67 -16.19 10.39
CA TYR A 78 -8.17 -15.61 11.63
C TYR A 78 -9.32 -16.48 12.15
N VAL A 79 -9.21 -16.94 13.40
CA VAL A 79 -10.28 -17.59 14.16
C VAL A 79 -10.65 -16.67 15.34
N PRO A 80 -11.91 -16.19 15.41
CA PRO A 80 -12.36 -15.33 16.51
C PRO A 80 -12.41 -16.07 17.85
N ASP A 81 -12.30 -15.31 18.95
CA ASP A 81 -12.60 -15.83 20.29
C ASP A 81 -14.11 -15.80 20.53
N ASP A 82 -14.78 -16.89 20.17
CA ASP A 82 -16.21 -17.11 20.44
C ASP A 82 -16.44 -17.98 21.69
N GLY A 83 -15.40 -18.19 22.50
CA GLY A 83 -15.40 -19.12 23.63
C GLY A 83 -15.40 -20.60 23.22
N GLN A 84 -15.22 -20.92 21.92
CA GLN A 84 -15.11 -22.27 21.39
C GLN A 84 -13.82 -22.43 20.56
N GLY A 85 -13.06 -23.48 20.83
CA GLY A 85 -11.80 -23.75 20.13
C GLY A 85 -10.65 -22.83 20.57
N ASP A 86 -9.59 -22.83 19.77
CA ASP A 86 -8.37 -22.06 20.04
C ASP A 86 -8.34 -20.82 19.10
N PRO A 87 -8.60 -19.61 19.61
CA PRO A 87 -8.54 -18.40 18.79
C PRO A 87 -7.11 -18.12 18.35
N THR A 88 -6.93 -17.72 17.09
CA THR A 88 -5.60 -17.40 16.54
C THR A 88 -5.15 -15.98 16.87
N GLY A 89 -6.09 -15.10 17.24
CA GLY A 89 -5.85 -13.66 17.31
C GLY A 89 -5.67 -13.02 15.93
N SER A 90 -5.41 -11.72 15.91
CA SER A 90 -5.12 -10.98 14.67
C SER A 90 -3.76 -11.39 14.09
N SER A 91 -3.71 -11.48 12.77
CA SER A 91 -2.49 -11.80 12.01
C SER A 91 -2.25 -10.70 10.98
N ASN A 92 -1.03 -10.19 10.95
CA ASN A 92 -0.64 -9.02 10.21
C ASN A 92 0.45 -9.36 9.21
N LEU A 93 0.43 -8.71 8.04
CA LEU A 93 1.60 -8.58 7.19
C LEU A 93 1.98 -7.10 7.10
N THR A 94 3.29 -6.84 7.12
CA THR A 94 3.81 -5.47 7.10
C THR A 94 4.92 -5.36 6.05
N PHE A 95 4.90 -4.27 5.29
CA PHE A 95 5.91 -3.96 4.28
C PHE A 95 6.28 -2.47 4.31
N SER A 96 7.57 -2.17 4.30
CA SER A 96 8.05 -0.78 4.24
C SER A 96 8.51 -0.48 2.82
N PHE A 97 8.11 0.68 2.30
CA PHE A 97 8.47 1.11 0.96
C PHE A 97 8.72 2.61 0.92
N ASN A 98 9.36 3.10 -0.14
CA ASN A 98 9.52 4.53 -0.40
C ASN A 98 8.84 4.83 -1.73
N GLY A 99 7.69 5.50 -1.72
CA GLY A 99 6.85 5.61 -2.90
C GLY A 99 5.69 6.59 -2.79
N THR A 100 4.83 6.57 -3.80
CA THR A 100 3.66 7.45 -3.99
C THR A 100 2.36 6.70 -4.21
N ALA A 101 2.42 5.38 -4.45
CA ALA A 101 1.25 4.52 -4.55
C ALA A 101 1.57 3.09 -4.09
N ILE A 102 0.54 2.36 -3.68
CA ILE A 102 0.60 0.95 -3.36
C ILE A 102 -0.71 0.23 -3.75
N TYR A 103 -0.56 -1.01 -4.21
CA TYR A 103 -1.61 -1.94 -4.59
C TYR A 103 -1.30 -3.28 -3.93
N ALA A 104 -2.27 -3.91 -3.27
CA ALA A 104 -2.10 -5.24 -2.70
C ALA A 104 -3.11 -6.21 -3.33
N PHE A 105 -2.64 -7.41 -3.65
CA PHE A 105 -3.41 -8.42 -4.36
C PHE A 105 -3.49 -9.72 -3.57
N CYS A 106 -4.67 -10.33 -3.59
CA CYS A 106 -4.92 -11.63 -2.97
C CYS A 106 -5.70 -12.54 -3.93
N ALA A 107 -5.65 -13.85 -3.64
CA ALA A 107 -6.70 -14.76 -4.04
C ALA A 107 -7.83 -14.76 -2.99
N ILE A 108 -9.08 -14.95 -3.43
CA ILE A 108 -10.26 -15.01 -2.55
C ILE A 108 -11.06 -16.28 -2.86
N GLN A 109 -11.21 -17.17 -1.88
CA GLN A 109 -12.09 -18.33 -1.98
C GLN A 109 -13.14 -18.40 -0.87
N ARG A 110 -12.84 -17.92 0.34
CA ARG A 110 -13.74 -17.94 1.49
C ARG A 110 -14.12 -16.53 1.90
N PHE A 111 -14.74 -16.41 3.06
CA PHE A 111 -14.87 -15.11 3.70
C PHE A 111 -13.48 -14.59 4.07
N THR A 112 -13.20 -13.38 3.61
CA THR A 112 -12.00 -12.60 3.91
C THR A 112 -12.46 -11.26 4.43
N ASN A 113 -11.86 -10.82 5.53
CA ASN A 113 -12.05 -9.51 6.13
C ASN A 113 -10.68 -8.95 6.54
N MET A 114 -10.32 -7.80 5.99
CA MET A 114 -9.01 -7.19 6.14
C MET A 114 -9.17 -5.71 6.48
N THR A 115 -8.32 -5.22 7.39
CA THR A 115 -8.16 -3.79 7.65
C THR A 115 -6.75 -3.37 7.23
N PHE A 116 -6.65 -2.23 6.55
CA PHE A 116 -5.40 -1.72 6.02
C PHE A 116 -4.98 -0.45 6.74
N PHE A 117 -3.68 -0.34 6.96
CA PHE A 117 -3.04 0.81 7.59
C PHE A 117 -1.91 1.31 6.70
N ILE A 118 -1.74 2.63 6.69
CA ILE A 118 -0.53 3.30 6.19
C ILE A 118 0.01 4.12 7.34
N ASP A 119 1.26 3.89 7.72
CA ASP A 119 1.95 4.59 8.81
C ASP A 119 1.15 4.54 10.13
N ASP A 120 0.67 3.33 10.47
CA ASP A 120 -0.15 3.01 11.64
C ASP A 120 -1.55 3.67 11.69
N GLU A 121 -1.94 4.40 10.65
CA GLU A 121 -3.28 5.00 10.53
C GLU A 121 -4.21 4.12 9.67
N PRO A 122 -5.43 3.79 10.14
CA PRO A 122 -6.37 2.97 9.39
C PRO A 122 -6.88 3.75 8.17
N VAL A 123 -6.67 3.20 6.97
CA VAL A 123 -7.01 3.86 5.71
C VAL A 123 -8.17 3.21 4.97
N ASN A 124 -8.37 1.90 5.13
CA ASN A 124 -9.43 1.17 4.43
C ASN A 124 -9.76 -0.17 5.10
N GLN A 125 -10.91 -0.75 4.71
CA GLN A 125 -11.31 -2.11 5.02
C GLN A 125 -11.77 -2.83 3.76
N PHE A 126 -11.56 -4.13 3.69
CA PHE A 126 -12.03 -4.98 2.62
C PHE A 126 -12.71 -6.21 3.21
N SER A 127 -13.91 -6.51 2.72
CA SER A 127 -14.62 -7.73 3.08
C SER A 127 -15.25 -8.33 1.83
N GLN A 128 -14.94 -9.60 1.57
CA GLN A 128 -15.53 -10.34 0.45
C GLN A 128 -15.69 -11.81 0.83
N GLN A 129 -16.67 -12.46 0.22
CA GLN A 129 -16.82 -13.91 0.28
C GLN A 129 -16.97 -14.44 -1.15
N SER A 130 -16.35 -15.58 -1.39
CA SER A 130 -16.58 -16.39 -2.59
C SER A 130 -16.84 -17.83 -2.16
N ASP A 131 -17.22 -18.68 -3.11
CA ASP A 131 -17.16 -20.14 -2.98
C ASP A 131 -16.19 -20.76 -4.02
N ILE A 132 -15.67 -19.93 -4.94
CA ILE A 132 -14.67 -20.27 -5.96
C ILE A 132 -13.44 -19.39 -5.78
N PHE A 133 -12.27 -19.84 -6.24
CA PHE A 133 -11.10 -18.97 -6.26
C PHE A 133 -11.29 -17.81 -7.24
N LEU A 134 -11.10 -16.61 -6.73
CA LEU A 134 -10.97 -15.38 -7.49
C LEU A 134 -9.51 -14.93 -7.35
N TYR A 135 -8.80 -14.81 -8.47
CA TYR A 135 -7.38 -14.47 -8.51
C TYR A 135 -7.16 -13.00 -8.82
N ASN A 136 -5.98 -12.48 -8.48
CA ASN A 136 -5.57 -11.11 -8.79
C ASN A 136 -6.58 -10.06 -8.30
N ILE A 137 -7.20 -10.28 -7.14
CA ILE A 137 -8.18 -9.34 -6.58
C ILE A 137 -7.42 -8.19 -5.90
N PRO A 138 -7.61 -6.93 -6.34
CA PRO A 138 -6.99 -5.78 -5.70
C PRO A 138 -7.72 -5.48 -4.39
N VAL A 139 -7.19 -6.00 -3.29
CA VAL A 139 -7.82 -5.86 -1.97
C VAL A 139 -7.56 -4.50 -1.34
N PHE A 140 -6.47 -3.84 -1.76
CA PHE A 140 -6.16 -2.46 -1.37
C PHE A 140 -5.51 -1.71 -2.52
N VAL A 141 -5.92 -0.46 -2.71
CA VAL A 141 -5.38 0.45 -3.71
C VAL A 141 -5.28 1.85 -3.10
N ASN A 142 -4.10 2.44 -3.12
CA ASN A 142 -3.89 3.85 -2.84
C ASN A 142 -2.92 4.44 -3.85
N THR A 143 -3.41 5.36 -4.68
CA THR A 143 -2.65 5.93 -5.81
C THR A 143 -2.05 7.31 -5.51
N SER A 144 -2.27 7.84 -4.31
CA SER A 144 -2.07 9.27 -4.01
C SER A 144 -1.42 9.48 -2.64
N LEU A 145 -0.40 8.68 -2.31
CA LEU A 145 0.42 8.88 -1.12
C LEU A 145 1.38 10.05 -1.34
N SER A 146 1.72 10.74 -0.26
CA SER A 146 2.79 11.74 -0.29
C SER A 146 4.11 11.06 -0.66
N PRO A 147 4.96 11.63 -1.53
CA PRO A 147 6.26 11.02 -1.80
C PRO A 147 7.07 10.83 -0.52
N GLY A 148 7.47 9.59 -0.23
CA GLY A 148 8.29 9.30 0.94
C GLY A 148 8.22 7.85 1.41
N LYS A 149 8.83 7.61 2.58
CA LYS A 149 8.79 6.31 3.23
C LYS A 149 7.44 6.08 3.89
N HIS A 150 6.88 4.90 3.65
CA HIS A 150 5.61 4.45 4.19
C HIS A 150 5.73 3.03 4.74
N VAL A 151 4.86 2.72 5.69
CA VAL A 151 4.64 1.36 6.21
C VAL A 151 3.23 0.94 5.87
N PHE A 152 3.10 -0.08 5.02
CA PHE A 152 1.84 -0.75 4.76
C PHE A 152 1.64 -1.89 5.74
N THR A 153 0.46 -1.95 6.36
CA THR A 153 0.05 -3.09 7.19
C THR A 153 -1.33 -3.57 6.79
N LEU A 154 -1.46 -4.88 6.58
CA LEU A 154 -2.74 -5.59 6.42
C LEU A 154 -2.97 -6.41 7.68
N VAL A 155 -4.15 -6.24 8.29
CA VAL A 155 -4.60 -7.02 9.45
C VAL A 155 -5.75 -7.93 9.02
N ASN A 156 -5.60 -9.24 9.20
CA ASN A 156 -6.65 -10.23 8.95
C ASN A 156 -7.62 -10.31 10.15
N GLY A 157 -8.92 -10.24 9.87
CA GLY A 157 -9.97 -10.35 10.86
C GLY A 157 -10.29 -9.03 11.58
N ALA A 158 -10.90 -9.14 12.76
CA ALA A 158 -11.16 -7.99 13.60
C ALA A 158 -9.86 -7.51 14.26
N THR A 159 -9.56 -6.22 14.14
CA THR A 159 -8.33 -5.62 14.67
C THR A 159 -8.22 -5.73 16.19
N ASP A 160 -9.34 -5.80 16.89
CA ASP A 160 -9.46 -5.96 18.34
C ASP A 160 -9.73 -7.41 18.77
N GLY A 161 -9.75 -8.37 17.84
CA GLY A 161 -10.07 -9.77 18.11
C GLY A 161 -11.55 -10.04 18.42
N SER A 162 -12.44 -9.04 18.33
CA SER A 162 -13.87 -9.17 18.65
C SER A 162 -14.74 -9.72 17.51
N GLY A 163 -14.11 -10.16 16.43
CA GLY A 163 -14.81 -10.71 15.27
C GLY A 163 -15.66 -11.92 15.66
N ASN A 164 -16.67 -12.25 14.86
CA ASN A 164 -17.55 -13.40 15.09
C ASN A 164 -17.54 -14.41 13.93
N LYS A 165 -16.64 -14.23 12.97
CA LYS A 165 -16.49 -15.10 11.80
C LYS A 165 -15.02 -15.35 11.49
N PRO A 166 -14.63 -16.60 11.20
CA PRO A 166 -13.30 -16.88 10.67
C PRO A 166 -13.06 -16.16 9.35
N SER A 167 -11.84 -15.68 9.13
CA SER A 167 -11.45 -14.95 7.93
C SER A 167 -10.12 -15.47 7.40
N THR A 168 -10.06 -15.79 6.10
CA THR A 168 -8.85 -16.33 5.47
C THR A 168 -8.26 -15.32 4.50
N VAL A 169 -6.96 -15.10 4.59
CA VAL A 169 -6.17 -14.27 3.67
C VAL A 169 -5.24 -15.18 2.88
N LEU A 170 -5.28 -15.07 1.55
CA LEU A 170 -4.34 -15.70 0.63
C LEU A 170 -3.59 -14.58 -0.09
N PHE A 171 -2.60 -14.01 0.57
CA PHE A 171 -1.84 -12.89 0.05
C PHE A 171 -0.88 -13.35 -1.05
N ASP A 172 -0.86 -12.63 -2.17
CA ASP A 172 -0.15 -13.04 -3.40
C ASP A 172 1.04 -12.11 -3.69
N TYR A 173 0.77 -10.83 -3.92
CA TYR A 173 1.84 -9.84 -4.13
C TYR A 173 1.34 -8.43 -3.88
N LEU A 174 2.28 -7.48 -3.82
CA LEU A 174 1.99 -6.06 -3.83
C LEU A 174 2.80 -5.34 -4.92
N ILE A 175 2.31 -4.19 -5.34
CA ILE A 175 3.00 -3.27 -6.24
C ILE A 175 3.06 -1.92 -5.56
N TYR A 176 4.23 -1.29 -5.51
CA TYR A 176 4.35 0.12 -5.14
C TYR A 176 5.00 0.93 -6.26
N LEU A 177 4.70 2.22 -6.29
CA LEU A 177 5.26 3.15 -7.26
C LEU A 177 6.22 4.10 -6.58
N HIS A 178 7.35 4.41 -7.21
CA HIS A 178 8.25 5.45 -6.76
C HIS A 178 8.86 6.21 -7.93
N ASP A 179 9.30 7.43 -7.66
CA ASP A 179 10.03 8.23 -8.64
C ASP A 179 11.50 7.84 -8.62
N GLU A 180 12.05 7.49 -9.79
CA GLU A 180 13.49 7.48 -10.01
C GLU A 180 13.91 8.86 -10.54
N VAL A 181 14.77 9.52 -9.78
CA VAL A 181 15.45 10.73 -10.24
C VAL A 181 16.68 10.27 -11.00
N ASP A 182 16.68 10.49 -12.32
CA ASP A 182 17.90 10.38 -13.12
C ASP A 182 18.89 11.45 -12.64
N GLU A 183 19.73 11.08 -11.67
CA GLU A 183 20.92 11.82 -11.30
C GLU A 183 21.90 11.72 -12.48
N GLN A 184 21.67 12.53 -13.52
CA GLN A 184 22.57 12.65 -14.65
C GLN A 184 23.93 13.12 -14.15
N SER A 185 24.84 12.14 -14.00
CA SER A 185 26.27 12.23 -13.70
C SER A 185 26.82 13.66 -13.60
N SER A 186 27.12 14.11 -12.38
CA SER A 186 27.87 15.36 -12.15
C SER A 186 29.14 15.40 -13.01
N PRO A 187 29.38 16.47 -13.81
CA PRO A 187 30.65 16.62 -14.50
C PRO A 187 31.76 16.88 -13.48
N LEU A 188 32.89 16.18 -13.67
CA LEU A 188 34.13 16.30 -12.90
C LEU A 188 34.55 17.78 -12.69
N PRO A 189 35.12 18.15 -11.53
CA PRO A 189 35.55 19.52 -11.26
C PRO A 189 36.79 19.89 -12.11
N LEU A 190 36.66 20.91 -12.97
CA LEU A 190 37.77 21.55 -13.68
C LEU A 190 38.54 22.49 -12.73
N PRO A 191 39.89 22.61 -12.82
CA PRO A 191 40.70 23.39 -11.89
C PRO A 191 40.64 24.91 -12.17
N SER A 192 40.67 25.69 -11.08
CA SER A 192 40.62 27.17 -11.07
C SER A 192 41.84 27.85 -11.72
N PRO A 193 41.68 29.00 -12.40
CA PRO A 193 42.78 29.78 -12.95
C PRO A 193 43.40 30.72 -11.91
N SER A 194 44.72 30.77 -11.87
CA SER A 194 45.51 31.74 -11.09
C SER A 194 45.52 33.11 -11.77
N GLY A 195 45.40 34.17 -10.97
CA GLY A 195 45.42 35.55 -11.42
C GLY A 195 46.81 36.07 -11.79
N SER A 196 46.83 37.12 -12.59
CA SER A 196 47.94 38.06 -12.64
C SER A 196 47.45 39.48 -12.94
N ASP A 197 47.88 40.36 -12.06
CA ASP A 197 47.72 41.81 -12.00
C ASP A 197 48.54 42.52 -13.10
N SER A 198 47.99 43.58 -13.70
CA SER A 198 48.78 44.70 -14.24
C SER A 198 47.91 45.91 -14.56
N GLN A 199 48.23 47.01 -13.89
CA GLN A 199 47.62 48.34 -13.97
C GLN A 199 48.25 49.19 -15.13
N PRO A 200 47.98 50.51 -15.27
CA PRO A 200 47.01 51.19 -16.13
C PRO A 200 47.65 52.02 -17.28
N ARG A 201 46.84 52.67 -18.15
CA ARG A 201 47.00 54.10 -18.59
C ARG A 201 45.84 54.61 -19.51
N PRO A 202 45.71 55.94 -19.71
CA PRO A 202 44.43 56.65 -19.90
C PRO A 202 44.20 57.22 -21.32
N GLY A 203 42.96 57.67 -21.59
CA GLY A 203 42.72 58.78 -22.53
C GLY A 203 41.39 58.76 -23.30
N LEU A 204 40.60 59.82 -23.07
CA LEU A 204 39.58 60.48 -23.93
C LEU A 204 38.40 59.62 -24.46
N GLY A 205 37.16 60.11 -24.54
CA GLY A 205 36.65 61.47 -24.42
C GLY A 205 35.13 61.52 -24.30
N SER A 206 34.66 62.73 -24.02
CA SER A 206 33.27 63.16 -23.88
C SER A 206 32.43 62.89 -25.13
N GLY A 207 31.19 62.46 -24.94
CA GLY A 207 30.22 62.28 -26.02
C GLY A 207 28.88 61.79 -25.50
N ALA A 208 28.07 62.73 -25.00
CA ALA A 208 26.67 62.49 -24.67
C ALA A 208 25.79 62.32 -25.93
N ILE A 209 24.56 61.84 -25.70
CA ILE A 209 23.35 61.88 -26.56
C ILE A 209 22.96 60.52 -27.16
N GLY A 210 21.78 60.01 -26.76
CA GLY A 210 21.12 58.90 -27.45
C GLY A 210 20.16 58.08 -26.58
N GLY A 211 19.21 58.74 -25.92
CA GLY A 211 18.09 58.06 -25.25
C GLY A 211 17.03 57.55 -26.23
N ILE A 212 16.23 56.60 -25.74
CA ILE A 212 15.00 56.04 -26.33
C ILE A 212 15.21 54.96 -27.42
N ALA A 213 15.84 53.85 -27.03
CA ALA A 213 15.67 52.56 -27.71
C ALA A 213 15.66 51.34 -26.75
N ALA A 214 16.15 51.50 -25.51
CA ALA A 214 16.26 50.40 -24.56
C ALA A 214 14.92 49.92 -23.97
N ALA A 215 13.92 50.81 -23.82
CA ALA A 215 12.64 50.44 -23.22
C ALA A 215 11.82 49.50 -24.14
N ALA A 216 11.88 49.70 -25.45
CA ALA A 216 11.17 48.86 -26.41
C ALA A 216 11.71 47.43 -26.43
N ILE A 217 13.03 47.25 -26.28
CA ILE A 217 13.68 45.94 -26.28
C ILE A 217 13.29 45.13 -25.02
N VAL A 218 13.23 45.78 -23.85
CA VAL A 218 12.84 45.10 -22.61
C VAL A 218 11.36 44.70 -22.62
N ILE A 219 10.48 45.57 -23.11
CA ILE A 219 9.05 45.25 -23.24
C ILE A 219 8.82 44.12 -24.24
N THR A 220 9.49 44.16 -25.40
CA THR A 220 9.36 43.09 -26.41
C THR A 220 9.89 41.75 -25.91
N LEU A 221 11.05 41.70 -25.25
CA LEU A 221 11.58 40.47 -24.63
C LEU A 221 10.64 39.94 -23.53
N SER A 222 10.05 40.82 -22.72
CA SER A 222 9.13 40.42 -21.66
C SER A 222 7.83 39.85 -22.22
N CYS A 223 7.27 40.47 -23.28
CA CYS A 223 6.10 39.99 -23.98
C CYS A 223 6.36 38.66 -24.70
N VAL A 224 7.51 38.49 -25.36
CA VAL A 224 7.88 37.24 -26.05
C VAL A 224 8.06 36.11 -25.04
N THR A 225 8.72 36.38 -23.90
CA THR A 225 8.90 35.37 -22.84
C THR A 225 7.56 35.00 -22.20
N GLY A 226 6.71 35.99 -21.91
CA GLY A 226 5.36 35.76 -21.40
C GLY A 226 4.49 34.95 -22.36
N ALA A 227 4.53 35.28 -23.65
CA ALA A 227 3.82 34.56 -24.70
C ALA A 227 4.36 33.13 -24.88
N PHE A 228 5.68 32.93 -24.82
CA PHE A 228 6.30 31.61 -24.91
C PHE A 228 5.97 30.74 -23.70
N CYS A 229 6.02 31.29 -22.48
CA CYS A 229 5.61 30.60 -21.26
C CYS A 229 4.12 30.28 -21.26
N TRP A 230 3.28 31.20 -21.76
CA TRP A 230 1.85 30.97 -21.90
C TRP A 230 1.55 29.90 -22.97
N TYR A 231 2.25 29.93 -24.11
CA TYR A 231 2.12 28.93 -25.17
C TYR A 231 2.60 27.54 -24.71
N ARG A 232 3.71 27.46 -23.96
CA ARG A 232 4.15 26.21 -23.31
C ARG A 232 3.14 25.73 -22.26
N ARG A 233 2.60 26.62 -21.42
CA ARG A 233 1.54 26.28 -20.47
C ARG A 233 0.26 25.80 -21.16
N GLN A 234 -0.11 26.42 -22.27
CA GLN A 234 -1.28 26.03 -23.04
C GLN A 234 -1.07 24.68 -23.73
N ARG A 235 0.16 24.38 -24.19
CA ARG A 235 0.56 23.04 -24.65
C ARG A 235 0.55 22.01 -23.52
N SER A 236 0.98 22.37 -22.32
CA SER A 236 0.86 21.51 -21.13
C SER A 236 -0.59 21.36 -20.62
N GLY A 237 -1.52 22.19 -21.11
CA GLY A 237 -2.96 22.04 -20.91
C GLY A 237 -3.62 20.98 -21.79
N SER A 238 -2.92 20.50 -22.83
CA SER A 238 -3.25 19.24 -23.51
C SER A 238 -2.35 18.15 -22.95
N CYS A 239 -2.71 17.65 -21.77
CA CYS A 239 -2.47 16.24 -21.47
C CYS A 239 -3.45 15.43 -22.33
N GLU A 240 -3.23 15.47 -23.63
CA GLU A 240 -3.86 14.58 -24.59
C GLU A 240 -3.01 13.31 -24.58
N GLY A 241 -3.52 12.30 -23.87
CA GLY A 241 -3.10 10.92 -24.02
C GLY A 241 -1.65 10.62 -23.64
N ILE A 242 -1.34 10.62 -22.35
CA ILE A 242 -0.57 9.47 -21.85
C ILE A 242 -1.41 8.26 -22.29
N PRO A 243 -0.86 7.25 -22.99
CA PRO A 243 -1.60 6.01 -23.16
C PRO A 243 -1.89 5.54 -21.75
N LEU A 244 -3.16 5.71 -21.34
CA LEU A 244 -3.75 5.00 -20.24
C LEU A 244 -3.23 3.58 -20.43
N VAL A 245 -2.28 3.17 -19.58
CA VAL A 245 -2.13 1.77 -19.27
C VAL A 245 -3.55 1.39 -18.93
N GLN A 246 -4.17 0.62 -19.82
CA GLN A 246 -5.57 0.29 -19.66
C GLN A 246 -5.67 -0.24 -18.24
N PRO A 247 -6.52 0.34 -17.38
CA PRO A 247 -6.88 -0.34 -16.16
C PRO A 247 -7.29 -1.72 -16.64
N PHE A 248 -6.57 -2.73 -16.16
CA PHE A 248 -6.86 -4.14 -16.33
C PHE A 248 -8.38 -4.25 -16.41
N ASP A 249 -8.86 -4.60 -17.60
CA ASP A 249 -10.27 -4.64 -17.92
C ASP A 249 -10.88 -5.73 -17.02
N ALA A 250 -11.32 -5.34 -15.82
CA ALA A 250 -12.11 -6.17 -14.92
C ALA A 250 -13.55 -6.35 -15.46
N SER A 251 -13.72 -6.20 -16.77
CA SER A 251 -14.96 -6.38 -17.52
C SER A 251 -15.07 -7.79 -18.10
N THR A 252 -14.69 -8.80 -17.31
CA THR A 252 -15.29 -10.14 -17.46
C THR A 252 -16.31 -10.28 -16.35
N GLY A 253 -17.56 -9.98 -16.71
CA GLY A 253 -18.60 -9.59 -15.78
C GLY A 253 -18.99 -10.64 -14.74
N ILE A 254 -19.25 -10.16 -13.53
CA ILE A 254 -20.29 -10.72 -12.67
C ILE A 254 -21.08 -9.54 -12.11
N PHE A 255 -22.34 -9.44 -12.54
CA PHE A 255 -23.37 -8.61 -11.92
C PHE A 255 -23.55 -9.08 -10.46
N PHE A 256 -23.22 -8.24 -9.48
CA PHE A 256 -23.84 -8.32 -8.16
C PHE A 256 -24.22 -6.93 -7.66
N GLY A 257 -25.51 -6.78 -7.37
CA GLY A 257 -26.12 -5.55 -6.92
C GLY A 257 -25.65 -5.18 -5.52
N SER A 258 -25.15 -3.95 -5.38
CA SER A 258 -25.02 -3.29 -4.10
C SER A 258 -26.41 -3.01 -3.53
N SER A 259 -26.86 -3.83 -2.60
CA SER A 259 -27.96 -3.48 -1.71
C SER A 259 -27.44 -2.53 -0.63
N VAL A 260 -27.41 -1.24 -0.95
CA VAL A 260 -27.26 -0.16 0.03
C VAL A 260 -28.54 -0.12 0.86
N GLN A 261 -28.54 -0.73 2.05
CA GLN A 261 -29.58 -0.44 3.04
C GLN A 261 -29.25 0.91 3.70
N GLN A 262 -29.83 1.94 3.11
CA GLN A 262 -29.90 3.29 3.63
C GLN A 262 -30.87 3.31 4.82
N LEU A 263 -30.33 3.63 6.00
CA LEU A 263 -31.08 3.85 7.24
C LEU A 263 -32.05 5.04 7.06
N PRO A 264 -33.37 4.89 7.28
CA PRO A 264 -34.27 6.04 7.26
C PRO A 264 -34.33 6.69 8.64
N SER A 265 -33.88 7.94 8.70
CA SER A 265 -34.25 8.89 9.74
C SER A 265 -35.75 9.16 9.68
N ALA A 266 -36.52 8.62 10.62
CA ALA A 266 -37.91 8.99 10.84
C ALA A 266 -38.09 9.61 12.22
N LEU A 267 -38.19 10.94 12.20
CA LEU A 267 -38.73 11.80 13.24
C LEU A 267 -40.19 11.43 13.51
N ALA A 268 -40.50 10.89 14.69
CA ALA A 268 -41.87 10.80 15.19
C ALA A 268 -41.93 11.26 16.65
N LYS A 269 -42.60 12.39 16.81
CA LYS A 269 -42.98 13.03 18.07
C LYS A 269 -44.23 12.30 18.58
N SER A 270 -44.15 11.66 19.73
CA SER A 270 -45.35 11.20 20.46
C SER A 270 -45.09 11.30 21.96
N THR A 271 -45.83 12.23 22.56
CA THR A 271 -46.04 12.42 23.98
C THR A 271 -47.02 11.37 24.48
N GLU A 272 -46.68 10.57 25.50
CA GLU A 272 -47.57 10.25 26.63
C GLU A 272 -46.91 9.30 27.65
N ASN A 273 -46.88 9.78 28.90
CA ASN A 273 -47.13 9.07 30.17
C ASN A 273 -46.64 7.63 30.34
N MET A 274 -45.65 7.44 31.24
CA MET A 274 -45.56 6.23 32.07
C MET A 274 -45.47 6.57 33.57
N PRO A 275 -46.14 5.79 34.44
CA PRO A 275 -46.07 5.93 35.88
C PRO A 275 -44.85 5.21 36.47
N ASN A 276 -44.32 5.77 37.55
CA ASN A 276 -43.32 5.16 38.41
C ASN A 276 -43.86 3.87 39.03
N ASN A 277 -43.27 2.72 38.71
CA ASN A 277 -43.40 1.51 39.52
C ASN A 277 -42.01 0.99 39.87
N ALA A 278 -41.73 1.02 41.17
CA ALA A 278 -40.54 0.49 41.81
C ALA A 278 -40.49 -1.04 41.66
N VAL A 279 -39.32 -1.55 41.27
CA VAL A 279 -38.98 -2.97 41.32
C VAL A 279 -38.25 -3.24 42.64
N PRO A 280 -38.67 -4.23 43.46
CA PRO A 280 -37.93 -4.63 44.64
C PRO A 280 -36.81 -5.62 44.29
N SER A 281 -35.65 -5.43 44.93
CA SER A 281 -34.49 -6.33 44.90
C SER A 281 -34.85 -7.76 45.34
N PRO A 282 -34.34 -8.80 44.67
CA PRO A 282 -34.42 -10.16 45.19
C PRO A 282 -33.30 -10.42 46.21
N SER A 283 -33.73 -10.99 47.32
CA SER A 283 -32.94 -11.52 48.42
C SER A 283 -32.14 -12.77 48.01
N ILE A 284 -30.86 -12.79 48.39
CA ILE A 284 -29.99 -13.97 48.27
C ILE A 284 -30.42 -15.00 49.32
N GLN A 285 -30.88 -16.17 48.87
CA GLN A 285 -30.98 -17.38 49.71
C GLN A 285 -29.84 -18.32 49.34
N GLY A 286 -29.11 -18.77 50.38
CA GLY A 286 -27.94 -19.64 50.25
C GLY A 286 -28.29 -21.03 49.72
N VAL A 287 -27.52 -21.46 48.73
CA VAL A 287 -27.58 -22.82 48.17
C VAL A 287 -26.77 -23.74 49.09
N GLN A 288 -27.45 -24.74 49.63
CA GLN A 288 -26.88 -25.83 50.42
C GLN A 288 -26.42 -26.94 49.47
N LEU A 289 -25.11 -27.21 49.42
CA LEU A 289 -24.51 -28.26 48.60
C LEU A 289 -24.82 -29.64 49.21
N VAL A 290 -25.43 -30.53 48.40
CA VAL A 290 -25.58 -31.96 48.68
C VAL A 290 -24.54 -32.71 47.81
N PRO A 291 -23.74 -33.65 48.36
CA PRO A 291 -22.78 -34.40 47.56
C PRO A 291 -23.50 -35.50 46.75
N GLY A 292 -23.54 -35.35 45.43
CA GLY A 292 -23.99 -36.38 44.49
C GLY A 292 -22.83 -37.30 44.07
N GLN A 293 -23.08 -38.61 44.12
CA GLN A 293 -22.10 -39.65 43.86
C GLN A 293 -21.62 -39.67 42.39
N VAL A 294 -20.31 -39.82 42.24
CA VAL A 294 -19.59 -40.04 40.98
C VAL A 294 -19.79 -41.49 40.54
N ALA A 295 -20.48 -41.71 39.41
CA ALA A 295 -20.47 -42.98 38.70
C ALA A 295 -19.43 -42.90 37.57
N THR A 296 -18.36 -43.67 37.69
CA THR A 296 -17.36 -43.89 36.64
C THR A 296 -17.78 -45.11 35.85
N ASP A 297 -18.20 -44.91 34.60
CA ASP A 297 -18.38 -45.99 33.63
C ASP A 297 -17.31 -45.85 32.55
N ALA A 298 -16.18 -46.53 32.77
CA ALA A 298 -15.09 -46.64 31.82
C ALA A 298 -15.18 -48.02 31.17
N GLY A 299 -15.80 -48.08 29.98
CA GLY A 299 -15.74 -49.25 29.10
C GLY A 299 -14.32 -49.43 28.51
N PRO A 300 -13.89 -50.67 28.22
CA PRO A 300 -12.53 -50.96 27.78
C PRO A 300 -12.31 -50.57 26.31
N LEU A 301 -11.32 -49.69 26.07
CA LEU A 301 -10.81 -49.41 24.73
C LEU A 301 -9.88 -50.54 24.27
N LEU A 302 -10.25 -51.17 23.16
CA LEU A 302 -9.44 -52.12 22.40
C LEU A 302 -8.31 -51.36 21.68
N ILE A 303 -7.08 -51.62 22.09
CA ILE A 303 -5.87 -51.19 21.40
C ILE A 303 -5.64 -52.14 20.21
N GLN A 304 -5.80 -51.64 18.99
CA GLN A 304 -5.22 -52.26 17.80
C GLN A 304 -4.02 -51.44 17.34
N ASN A 305 -2.86 -51.96 17.68
CA ASN A 305 -1.58 -51.64 17.04
C ASN A 305 -1.48 -52.46 15.75
N PRO A 306 -0.99 -51.89 14.64
CA PRO A 306 0.08 -52.61 13.97
C PRO A 306 1.16 -51.68 13.42
N TYR A 307 2.36 -51.77 14.00
CA TYR A 307 3.62 -51.59 13.29
C TYR A 307 4.24 -52.97 13.03
N ASN A 308 4.56 -53.25 11.76
CA ASN A 308 5.71 -54.02 11.26
C ASN A 308 5.61 -53.95 9.71
N ALA A 309 6.37 -53.07 9.06
CA ALA A 309 7.77 -53.24 8.64
C ALA A 309 7.92 -54.17 7.42
N ALA A 310 8.23 -53.60 6.25
CA ALA A 310 9.23 -54.08 5.31
C ALA A 310 9.29 -53.18 4.06
N ASP A 311 10.49 -52.69 3.76
CA ASP A 311 11.11 -52.50 2.43
C ASP A 311 10.35 -51.77 1.31
N ILE A 312 10.93 -50.65 0.86
CA ILE A 312 11.44 -50.43 -0.52
C ILE A 312 12.00 -48.98 -0.60
N LEU A 313 13.32 -48.85 -0.72
CA LEU A 313 13.99 -47.68 -1.31
C LEU A 313 14.08 -47.90 -2.83
N PRO A 314 14.03 -46.83 -3.66
CA PRO A 314 15.10 -46.64 -4.65
C PRO A 314 15.39 -45.12 -4.91
N PRO A 315 16.26 -44.72 -5.87
CA PRO A 315 17.63 -44.34 -5.57
C PRO A 315 17.95 -42.87 -5.90
N ASP A 316 19.06 -42.44 -5.30
CA ASP A 316 20.11 -41.54 -5.81
C ASP A 316 19.95 -41.01 -7.25
N TYR A 317 19.90 -39.67 -7.38
CA TYR A 317 20.27 -38.97 -8.61
C TYR A 317 21.15 -37.76 -8.25
N THR A 318 22.45 -37.93 -8.44
CA THR A 318 23.41 -36.84 -8.67
C THR A 318 24.07 -37.07 -10.02
N VAL A 319 23.87 -36.13 -10.96
CA VAL A 319 24.88 -35.35 -11.71
C VAL A 319 24.18 -34.09 -12.20
#